data_AF-A0A0K1P5I5-F1
#
_entry.id   AF-A0A0K1P5I5-F1
#
_cell.length_a   1.000
_cell.length_b   1.000
_cell.length_c   1.000
_cell.angle_alpha   90.00
_cell.angle_beta   90.00
_cell.angle_gamma   90.00
#
_symmetry.space_group_name_H-M   'P 1'
#
loop_
_entity.id
_entity.type
_entity.pdbx_description
1 polymer ?
#
loop_
_entity_poly.entity_id
_entity_poly.type
_entity_poly.pdbx_seq_one_letter_code
_entity_poly.pdbx_strand_id
1 'polypeptide(L)'
;MILNDNKNDILRDFIAISKWQSGVAILIFILLQIGFWVFLKKIKIAFMYRVIIGMLLGLAFGVVIQSIIGFPNKETLENSFKNSESDLYWVNELNIWSGFFKNIFIRGVLLLTIPIVFIAIFKITAKPGETGLARITAKGIAILLINVAVMFSITFFLGLATKVGQGVLGDPGESTRVKDNVPLPEIIWEYLPQNFFSALVQNSIIPVMVIAALAGMSVKILSKRNKVEMEAIVKGADTAWKITSSMLSTFMKIMPLAVMSMLSTSITSRPIGELANIGKVIGIGYLAIAIAIAWLTLQIFLSRIKIGSWWKEAWRPLIQGFATQSSNATLPVSMETLTKMKVNEKVVSSIPPISTTMGLIACAGIQSGLATSILWTGSDTVHSMGLFTFFITSLFVTIVASLGIAGVPGTASVVTIGVIGGIGFGEFIDAVLNVIAPLDGLFDMGRTGANVLAGVSTATIVAKSEGLIEEGSNLLTTKGIEQQKTLLFFKTIKDDKVNKVRLLKKELSKDLKQKDLNNEDKSKMRYDTLQKIKSVKIDYIEKKKEYMNQKKVSES
;
A
#
# COMPACT_ATOMS: atom_id res chain seq x y z
N MET A 1 -48.19 22.05 -2.53
CA MET A 1 -48.03 21.25 -3.75
C MET A 1 -48.21 22.20 -4.92
N ILE A 2 -47.30 22.14 -5.90
CA ILE A 2 -47.23 22.93 -7.15
C ILE A 2 -46.24 24.12 -7.11
N LEU A 3 -45.20 23.96 -7.96
CA LEU A 3 -44.18 24.88 -8.48
C LEU A 3 -43.01 25.26 -7.57
N ASN A 4 -42.03 24.35 -7.47
CA ASN A 4 -40.64 24.75 -7.27
C ASN A 4 -39.92 24.64 -8.63
N ASP A 5 -39.34 25.74 -9.08
CA ASP A 5 -38.90 26.04 -10.45
C ASP A 5 -37.58 25.32 -10.82
N ASN A 6 -37.54 24.00 -10.69
CA ASN A 6 -36.43 23.18 -11.21
C ASN A 6 -36.60 23.00 -12.72
N LYS A 7 -36.28 24.04 -13.49
CA LYS A 7 -35.98 23.85 -14.91
C LYS A 7 -34.71 23.01 -15.00
N ASN A 8 -34.86 21.79 -15.51
CA ASN A 8 -33.76 20.98 -16.00
C ASN A 8 -33.06 21.80 -17.09
N ASP A 9 -31.89 22.34 -16.79
CA ASP A 9 -31.08 23.06 -17.77
C ASP A 9 -30.18 22.01 -18.43
N ILE A 10 -30.43 21.72 -19.70
CA ILE A 10 -29.66 20.73 -20.46
C ILE A 10 -28.16 21.08 -20.44
N LEU A 11 -27.82 22.38 -20.48
CA LEU A 11 -26.42 22.80 -20.44
C LEU A 11 -25.78 22.52 -19.08
N ARG A 12 -26.49 22.78 -17.97
CA ARG A 12 -26.03 22.49 -16.62
C ARG A 12 -26.04 20.99 -16.30
N ASP A 13 -27.18 20.34 -16.49
CA ASP A 13 -27.49 19.02 -15.94
C ASP A 13 -27.01 17.88 -16.85
N PHE A 14 -26.92 18.12 -18.17
CA PHE A 14 -26.45 17.11 -19.14
C PHE A 14 -25.02 17.37 -19.62
N ILE A 15 -24.68 18.62 -19.96
CA ILE A 15 -23.36 18.98 -20.51
C ILE A 15 -22.38 19.45 -19.42
N ALA A 16 -22.86 19.92 -18.26
CA ALA A 16 -22.06 20.59 -17.23
C ALA A 16 -21.30 21.82 -17.76
N ILE A 17 -22.00 22.71 -18.49
CA ILE A 17 -21.52 24.00 -19.00
C ILE A 17 -22.66 25.03 -18.91
N SER A 18 -23.00 25.48 -17.72
CA SER A 18 -24.05 26.50 -17.52
C SER A 18 -23.54 27.93 -17.63
N LYS A 19 -22.26 28.18 -17.28
CA LYS A 19 -21.64 29.50 -17.32
C LYS A 19 -20.59 29.59 -18.45
N TRP A 20 -20.40 30.78 -19.00
CA TRP A 20 -19.40 31.00 -20.07
C TRP A 20 -17.97 30.73 -19.56
N GLN A 21 -17.70 31.04 -18.28
CA GLN A 21 -16.43 30.73 -17.62
C GLN A 21 -16.14 29.22 -17.65
N SER A 22 -17.16 28.37 -17.44
CA SER A 22 -17.05 26.92 -17.54
C SER A 22 -16.60 26.53 -18.93
N GLY A 23 -17.30 27.02 -19.96
CA GLY A 23 -17.01 26.69 -21.36
C GLY A 23 -15.59 27.04 -21.77
N VAL A 24 -15.12 28.24 -21.40
CA VAL A 24 -13.75 28.69 -21.68
C VAL A 24 -12.72 27.86 -20.92
N ALA A 25 -12.91 27.64 -19.62
CA ALA A 25 -11.96 26.89 -18.81
C ALA A 25 -11.86 25.41 -19.25
N ILE A 26 -13.00 24.80 -19.60
CA ILE A 26 -13.08 23.42 -20.12
C ILE A 26 -12.36 23.32 -21.47
N LEU A 27 -12.62 24.26 -22.39
CA LEU A 27 -11.94 24.30 -23.69
C LEU A 27 -10.41 24.39 -23.50
N ILE A 28 -9.94 25.31 -22.66
CA ILE A 28 -8.51 25.47 -22.37
C ILE A 28 -7.93 24.17 -21.80
N PHE A 29 -8.62 23.55 -20.83
CA PHE A 29 -8.15 22.31 -20.23
C PHE A 29 -8.06 21.17 -21.25
N ILE A 30 -9.07 21.01 -22.11
CA ILE A 30 -9.08 19.99 -23.17
C ILE A 30 -7.96 20.24 -24.19
N LEU A 31 -7.77 21.49 -24.63
CA LEU A 31 -6.67 21.84 -25.53
C LEU A 31 -5.31 21.57 -24.90
N LEU A 32 -5.14 21.86 -23.61
CA LEU A 32 -3.93 21.57 -22.86
C LEU A 32 -3.67 20.05 -22.80
N GLN A 33 -4.70 19.24 -22.53
CA GLN A 33 -4.60 17.77 -22.52
C GLN A 33 -4.26 17.19 -23.91
N ILE A 34 -4.92 17.66 -24.98
CA ILE A 34 -4.66 17.23 -26.35
C ILE A 34 -3.24 17.64 -26.77
N GLY A 35 -2.86 18.90 -26.52
CA GLY A 35 -1.53 19.42 -26.80
C GLY A 35 -0.45 18.61 -26.07
N PHE A 36 -0.68 18.31 -24.80
CA PHE A 36 0.21 17.48 -24.01
C PHE A 36 0.33 16.05 -24.56
N TRP A 37 -0.78 15.42 -24.94
CA TRP A 37 -0.77 14.10 -25.57
C TRP A 37 0.01 14.07 -26.89
N VAL A 38 -0.19 15.07 -27.75
CA VAL A 38 0.54 15.20 -29.03
C VAL A 38 2.03 15.42 -28.78
N PHE A 39 2.38 16.26 -27.81
CA PHE A 39 3.77 16.48 -27.39
C PHE A 39 4.44 15.18 -26.92
N LEU A 40 3.76 14.38 -26.09
CA LEU A 40 4.25 13.09 -25.61
C LEU A 40 4.46 12.05 -26.73
N LYS A 41 3.73 12.17 -27.84
CA LYS A 41 3.92 11.31 -29.02
C LYS A 41 5.11 11.75 -29.88
N LYS A 42 5.35 13.06 -30.00
CA LYS A 42 6.46 13.61 -30.79
C LYS A 42 7.83 13.43 -30.13
N ILE A 43 7.90 13.47 -28.80
CA ILE A 43 9.16 13.40 -28.07
C ILE A 43 9.36 12.02 -27.43
N LYS A 44 10.49 11.38 -27.73
CA LYS A 44 10.94 10.13 -27.07
C LYS A 44 11.56 10.39 -25.69
N ILE A 45 10.81 10.99 -24.77
CA ILE A 45 11.20 11.08 -23.35
C ILE A 45 10.83 9.81 -22.61
N ALA A 46 11.65 9.45 -21.61
CA ALA A 46 11.36 8.35 -20.70
C ALA A 46 10.03 8.59 -20.00
N PHE A 47 9.28 7.51 -19.75
CA PHE A 47 7.95 7.55 -19.13
C PHE A 47 7.90 8.42 -17.87
N MET A 48 8.99 8.43 -17.10
CA MET A 48 9.15 9.26 -15.92
C MET A 48 8.92 10.73 -16.12
N TYR A 49 9.62 11.32 -17.08
CA TYR A 49 9.46 12.73 -17.36
C TYR A 49 8.06 13.06 -17.88
N ARG A 50 7.40 12.13 -18.57
CA ARG A 50 6.02 12.31 -19.04
C ARG A 50 5.07 12.56 -17.87
N VAL A 51 5.12 11.72 -16.84
CA VAL A 51 4.22 11.85 -15.69
C VAL A 51 4.55 13.10 -14.88
N ILE A 52 5.84 13.41 -14.68
CA ILE A 52 6.26 14.63 -13.95
C ILE A 52 5.76 15.88 -14.66
N ILE A 53 5.90 15.96 -16.00
CA ILE A 53 5.38 17.09 -16.78
C ILE A 53 3.87 17.18 -16.60
N GLY A 54 3.14 16.06 -16.69
CA GLY A 54 1.69 16.06 -16.46
C GLY A 54 1.31 16.56 -15.07
N MET A 55 2.04 16.13 -14.04
CA MET A 55 1.85 16.58 -12.66
C MET A 55 2.08 18.08 -12.52
N LEU A 56 3.17 18.61 -13.09
CA LEU A 56 3.50 20.04 -13.06
C LEU A 56 2.45 20.87 -13.82
N LEU A 57 2.02 20.41 -14.99
CA LEU A 57 0.96 21.06 -15.76
C LEU A 57 -0.37 21.08 -15.00
N GLY A 58 -0.75 19.97 -14.39
CA GLY A 58 -1.98 19.87 -13.59
C GLY A 58 -1.94 20.77 -12.36
N LEU A 59 -0.82 20.78 -11.65
CA LEU A 59 -0.60 21.66 -10.50
C LEU A 59 -0.66 23.14 -10.91
N ALA A 60 0.06 23.52 -11.97
CA ALA A 60 0.08 24.88 -12.47
C ALA A 60 -1.32 25.33 -12.90
N PHE A 61 -2.04 24.51 -13.67
CA PHE A 61 -3.42 24.81 -14.07
C PHE A 61 -4.34 24.99 -12.86
N GLY A 62 -4.28 24.07 -11.89
CA GLY A 62 -5.11 24.15 -10.69
C GLY A 62 -4.83 25.41 -9.86
N VAL A 63 -3.56 25.78 -9.70
CA VAL A 63 -3.15 27.00 -8.98
C VAL A 63 -3.62 28.26 -9.72
N VAL A 64 -3.54 28.28 -11.04
CA VAL A 64 -4.06 29.40 -11.85
C VAL A 64 -5.56 29.56 -11.65
N ILE A 65 -6.34 28.47 -11.71
CA ILE A 65 -7.79 28.52 -11.44
C ILE A 65 -8.07 29.02 -10.01
N GLN A 66 -7.36 28.51 -9.01
CA GLN A 66 -7.47 28.95 -7.62
C GLN A 66 -7.15 30.44 -7.42
N SER A 67 -6.16 30.94 -8.16
CA SER A 67 -5.80 32.36 -8.15
C SER A 67 -6.89 33.23 -8.77
N ILE A 68 -7.52 32.76 -9.86
CA ILE A 68 -8.65 33.45 -10.51
C ILE A 68 -9.86 33.56 -9.58
N ILE A 69 -10.13 32.53 -8.77
CA ILE A 69 -11.26 32.52 -7.82
C ILE A 69 -10.92 33.12 -6.44
N GLY A 70 -9.71 33.63 -6.26
CA GLY A 70 -9.32 34.35 -5.04
C GLY A 70 -9.10 33.49 -3.80
N PHE A 71 -8.73 32.21 -3.97
CA PHE A 71 -8.45 31.27 -2.86
C PHE A 71 -9.56 31.20 -1.79
N PRO A 72 -10.79 30.81 -2.15
CA PRO A 72 -11.92 30.79 -1.23
C PRO A 72 -11.66 29.85 -0.04
N ASN A 73 -12.26 30.21 1.11
CA ASN A 73 -12.30 29.35 2.28
C ASN A 73 -13.19 28.12 2.06
N LYS A 74 -13.15 27.15 2.99
CA LYS A 74 -13.86 25.88 2.87
C LYS A 74 -15.36 26.06 2.68
N GLU A 75 -15.99 26.88 3.52
CA GLU A 75 -17.43 27.09 3.51
C GLU A 75 -17.91 27.74 2.20
N THR A 76 -17.20 28.78 1.73
CA THR A 76 -17.52 29.46 0.47
C THR A 76 -17.39 28.50 -0.71
N LEU A 77 -16.33 27.69 -0.74
CA LEU A 77 -16.08 26.74 -1.84
C LEU A 77 -17.11 25.61 -1.86
N GLU A 78 -17.39 24.98 -0.72
CA GLU A 78 -18.36 23.89 -0.61
C GLU A 78 -19.79 24.35 -0.92
N ASN A 79 -20.20 25.51 -0.41
CA ASN A 79 -21.52 26.07 -0.67
C ASN A 79 -21.66 26.47 -2.15
N SER A 80 -20.59 26.98 -2.76
CA SER A 80 -20.58 27.34 -4.18
C SER A 80 -20.70 26.15 -5.12
N PHE A 81 -20.22 24.97 -4.73
CA PHE A 81 -20.37 23.76 -5.55
C PHE A 81 -21.78 23.15 -5.43
N LYS A 82 -22.50 23.42 -4.35
CA LYS A 82 -23.88 22.95 -4.13
C LYS A 82 -24.92 23.89 -4.73
N ASN A 83 -24.64 25.20 -4.77
CA ASN A 83 -25.57 26.20 -5.29
C ASN A 83 -25.23 26.56 -6.75
N SER A 84 -26.08 26.15 -7.71
CA SER A 84 -25.91 26.44 -9.13
C SER A 84 -25.94 27.94 -9.48
N GLU A 85 -26.48 28.78 -8.61
CA GLU A 85 -26.51 30.23 -8.82
C GLU A 85 -25.16 30.89 -8.47
N SER A 86 -24.34 30.23 -7.64
CA SER A 86 -23.05 30.79 -7.19
C SER A 86 -22.12 31.14 -8.35
N ASP A 87 -21.45 32.29 -8.25
CA ASP A 87 -20.43 32.75 -9.20
C ASP A 87 -19.23 31.82 -9.35
N LEU A 88 -19.03 30.88 -8.42
CA LEU A 88 -17.95 29.89 -8.49
C LEU A 88 -18.42 28.51 -8.99
N TYR A 89 -19.71 28.33 -9.30
CA TYR A 89 -20.26 27.04 -9.74
C TYR A 89 -19.58 26.51 -11.02
N TRP A 90 -19.07 27.41 -11.88
CA TRP A 90 -18.32 27.04 -13.08
C TRP A 90 -17.06 26.21 -12.78
N VAL A 91 -16.48 26.33 -11.59
CA VAL A 91 -15.33 25.51 -11.17
C VAL A 91 -15.76 24.06 -10.90
N ASN A 92 -16.97 23.84 -10.39
CA ASN A 92 -17.52 22.49 -10.22
C ASN A 92 -17.72 21.81 -11.59
N GLU A 93 -18.30 22.55 -12.54
CA GLU A 93 -18.46 22.11 -13.93
C GLU A 93 -17.12 21.80 -14.60
N LEU A 94 -16.14 22.70 -14.44
CA LEU A 94 -14.76 22.44 -14.86
C LEU A 94 -14.18 21.18 -14.21
N ASN A 95 -14.45 20.92 -12.93
CA ASN A 95 -13.95 19.75 -12.21
C ASN A 95 -14.55 18.44 -12.75
N ILE A 96 -15.81 18.45 -13.18
CA ILE A 96 -16.46 17.30 -13.81
C ILE A 96 -15.71 16.92 -15.09
N TRP A 97 -15.50 17.88 -15.99
CA TRP A 97 -14.77 17.67 -17.25
C TRP A 97 -13.30 17.37 -17.04
N SER A 98 -12.66 18.15 -16.17
CA SER A 98 -11.25 17.97 -15.82
C SER A 98 -11.01 16.61 -15.17
N GLY A 99 -12.03 16.01 -14.54
CA GLY A 99 -11.98 14.68 -13.93
C GLY A 99 -12.13 13.52 -14.91
N PHE A 100 -12.38 13.74 -16.19
CA PHE A 100 -12.66 12.67 -17.17
C PHE A 100 -11.53 11.62 -17.25
N PHE A 101 -10.30 12.05 -17.55
CA PHE A 101 -9.15 11.14 -17.65
C PHE A 101 -8.77 10.51 -16.30
N LYS A 102 -8.87 11.26 -15.20
CA LYS A 102 -8.74 10.74 -13.84
C LYS A 102 -9.68 9.56 -13.60
N ASN A 103 -10.97 9.73 -13.89
CA ASN A 103 -11.99 8.73 -13.62
C ASN A 103 -11.82 7.48 -14.49
N ILE A 104 -11.52 7.64 -15.78
CA ILE A 104 -11.21 6.50 -16.67
C ILE A 104 -10.04 5.71 -16.15
N PHE A 105 -8.95 6.39 -15.77
CA PHE A 105 -7.75 5.73 -15.29
C PHE A 105 -7.97 5.01 -13.96
N ILE A 106 -8.54 5.68 -12.94
CA ILE A 106 -8.77 5.09 -11.62
C ILE A 106 -9.69 3.88 -11.74
N ARG A 107 -10.82 4.01 -12.45
CA ARG A 107 -11.76 2.89 -12.65
C ARG A 107 -11.11 1.75 -13.41
N GLY A 108 -10.30 2.05 -14.42
CA GLY A 108 -9.55 1.06 -15.18
C GLY A 108 -8.53 0.28 -14.36
N VAL A 109 -7.78 0.94 -13.48
CA VAL A 109 -6.81 0.25 -12.61
C VAL A 109 -7.50 -0.53 -11.49
N LEU A 110 -8.55 0.04 -10.86
CA LEU A 110 -9.33 -0.65 -9.83
C LEU A 110 -10.04 -1.90 -10.35
N LEU A 111 -10.52 -1.87 -11.60
CA LEU A 111 -11.06 -3.05 -12.29
C LEU A 111 -10.07 -4.22 -12.29
N LEU A 112 -8.77 -3.94 -12.38
CA LEU A 112 -7.72 -4.95 -12.49
C LEU A 112 -7.11 -5.34 -11.13
N THR A 113 -7.27 -4.52 -10.09
CA THR A 113 -6.66 -4.74 -8.77
C THR A 113 -7.02 -6.12 -8.20
N ILE A 114 -8.31 -6.45 -8.10
CA ILE A 114 -8.76 -7.72 -7.50
C ILE A 114 -8.35 -8.94 -8.35
N PRO A 115 -8.59 -8.98 -9.68
CA PRO A 115 -8.13 -10.09 -10.51
C PRO A 115 -6.62 -10.30 -10.45
N ILE A 116 -5.81 -9.23 -10.48
CA ILE A 116 -4.34 -9.32 -10.42
C ILE A 116 -3.90 -9.96 -9.12
N VAL A 117 -4.42 -9.51 -7.97
CA VAL A 117 -4.07 -10.05 -6.65
C VAL A 117 -4.44 -11.52 -6.55
N PHE A 118 -5.68 -11.87 -6.95
CA PHE A 118 -6.14 -13.25 -6.91
C PHE A 118 -5.25 -14.16 -7.75
N ILE A 119 -5.01 -13.81 -9.02
CA ILE A 119 -4.21 -14.63 -9.94
C ILE A 119 -2.78 -14.78 -9.43
N ALA A 120 -2.17 -13.70 -8.93
CA ALA A 120 -0.79 -13.72 -8.43
C ALA A 120 -0.62 -14.68 -7.25
N ILE A 121 -1.50 -14.61 -6.26
CA ILE A 121 -1.43 -15.51 -5.09
C ILE A 121 -1.78 -16.94 -5.49
N PHE A 122 -2.87 -17.13 -6.23
CA PHE A 122 -3.34 -18.45 -6.66
C PHE A 122 -2.25 -19.23 -7.38
N LYS A 123 -1.61 -18.59 -8.37
CA LYS A 123 -0.52 -19.17 -9.15
C LYS A 123 0.64 -19.65 -8.27
N ILE A 124 1.06 -18.85 -7.30
CA ILE A 124 2.18 -19.17 -6.42
C ILE A 124 1.84 -20.32 -5.47
N THR A 125 0.64 -20.33 -4.90
CA THR A 125 0.22 -21.39 -3.97
C THR A 125 -0.13 -22.69 -4.69
N ALA A 126 -0.51 -22.64 -5.97
CA ALA A 126 -0.79 -23.80 -6.81
C ALA A 126 0.45 -24.58 -7.25
N LYS A 127 1.63 -23.94 -7.35
CA LYS A 127 2.85 -24.60 -7.83
C LYS A 127 3.39 -25.65 -6.82
N PRO A 128 3.58 -26.91 -7.24
CA PRO A 128 4.28 -27.93 -6.44
C PRO A 128 5.71 -27.50 -6.09
N GLY A 129 6.24 -27.96 -4.95
CA GLY A 129 7.60 -27.62 -4.51
C GLY A 129 7.77 -26.21 -3.93
N GLU A 130 6.85 -25.28 -4.20
CA GLU A 130 6.98 -23.92 -3.69
C GLU A 130 6.75 -23.84 -2.17
N THR A 131 7.74 -23.27 -1.47
CA THR A 131 7.74 -23.06 -0.02
C THR A 131 8.27 -21.67 0.35
N GLY A 132 8.06 -21.27 1.60
CA GLY A 132 8.59 -20.02 2.15
C GLY A 132 7.67 -18.80 2.04
N LEU A 133 6.52 -18.89 1.38
CA LEU A 133 5.57 -17.77 1.23
C LEU A 133 5.18 -17.15 2.58
N ALA A 134 4.77 -17.96 3.56
CA ALA A 134 4.42 -17.46 4.89
C ALA A 134 5.58 -16.73 5.59
N ARG A 135 6.82 -17.21 5.44
CA ARG A 135 8.03 -16.54 5.97
C ARG A 135 8.29 -15.21 5.28
N ILE A 136 8.17 -15.17 3.95
CA ILE A 136 8.32 -13.95 3.14
C ILE A 136 7.28 -12.91 3.57
N THR A 137 6.01 -13.31 3.64
CA THR A 137 4.91 -12.47 4.08
C THR A 137 5.13 -11.94 5.49
N ALA A 138 5.46 -12.82 6.46
CA ALA A 138 5.69 -12.42 7.85
C ALA A 138 6.86 -11.43 7.99
N LYS A 139 7.95 -11.62 7.24
CA LYS A 139 9.05 -10.66 7.18
C LYS A 139 8.62 -9.31 6.60
N GLY A 140 7.80 -9.32 5.55
CA GLY A 140 7.24 -8.11 4.98
C GLY A 140 6.39 -7.34 5.99
N ILE A 141 5.45 -8.01 6.64
CA ILE A 141 4.61 -7.42 7.70
C ILE A 141 5.48 -6.83 8.82
N ALA A 142 6.48 -7.57 9.30
CA ALA A 142 7.36 -7.09 10.36
C ALA A 142 8.09 -5.78 9.97
N ILE A 143 8.63 -5.70 8.75
CA ILE A 143 9.30 -4.49 8.26
C ILE A 143 8.31 -3.32 8.12
N LEU A 144 7.10 -3.56 7.60
CA LEU A 144 6.06 -2.54 7.48
C LEU A 144 5.67 -1.98 8.86
N LEU A 145 5.48 -2.83 9.87
CA LEU A 145 5.16 -2.40 11.23
C LEU A 145 6.31 -1.66 11.91
N ILE A 146 7.57 -2.09 11.68
CA ILE A 146 8.75 -1.35 12.15
C ILE A 146 8.77 0.05 11.52
N ASN A 147 8.47 0.16 10.23
CA ASN A 147 8.40 1.45 9.54
C ASN A 147 7.30 2.36 10.13
N VAL A 148 6.13 1.81 10.46
CA VAL A 148 5.06 2.54 11.16
C VAL A 148 5.55 3.05 12.52
N ALA A 149 6.17 2.18 13.32
CA ALA A 149 6.67 2.54 14.64
C ALA A 149 7.72 3.65 14.60
N VAL A 150 8.66 3.57 13.66
CA VAL A 150 9.71 4.58 13.45
C VAL A 150 9.08 5.91 13.02
N MET A 151 8.17 5.91 12.04
CA MET A 151 7.59 7.16 11.55
C MET A 151 6.57 7.76 12.51
N PHE A 152 5.85 6.96 13.28
CA PHE A 152 5.07 7.44 14.42
C PHE A 152 5.97 8.20 15.39
N SER A 153 7.07 7.58 15.81
CA SER A 153 7.97 8.15 16.81
C SER A 153 8.57 9.47 16.33
N ILE A 154 9.10 9.49 15.10
CA ILE A 154 9.67 10.71 14.50
C ILE A 154 8.62 11.81 14.42
N THR A 155 7.42 11.50 13.91
CA THR A 155 6.38 12.51 13.72
C THR A 155 5.85 13.04 15.05
N PHE A 156 5.69 12.17 16.04
CA PHE A 156 5.28 12.54 17.39
C PHE A 156 6.27 13.54 18.01
N PHE A 157 7.56 13.22 18.00
CA PHE A 157 8.59 14.10 18.56
C PHE A 157 8.79 15.38 17.75
N LEU A 158 8.60 15.35 16.44
CA LEU A 158 8.60 16.54 15.60
C LEU A 158 7.44 17.47 15.95
N GLY A 159 6.23 16.93 16.13
CA GLY A 159 5.06 17.68 16.59
C GLY A 159 5.22 18.23 18.01
N LEU A 160 5.84 17.46 18.91
CA LEU A 160 6.18 17.89 20.26
C LEU A 160 7.15 19.09 20.24
N ALA A 161 8.26 18.97 19.52
CA ALA A 161 9.29 20.00 19.42
C ALA A 161 8.77 21.31 18.82
N THR A 162 7.84 21.20 17.87
CA THR A 162 7.23 22.35 17.21
C THR A 162 6.00 22.90 17.94
N LYS A 163 5.50 22.22 18.99
CA LYS A 163 4.26 22.55 19.69
C LYS A 163 3.08 22.70 18.71
N VAL A 164 2.89 21.68 17.88
CA VAL A 164 1.99 21.73 16.71
C VAL A 164 0.53 21.98 17.05
N GLY A 165 0.06 21.56 18.22
CA GLY A 165 -1.32 21.69 18.71
C GLY A 165 -1.63 23.01 19.43
N GLN A 166 -0.62 23.80 19.79
CA GLN A 166 -0.84 25.07 20.49
C GLN A 166 -1.58 26.08 19.61
N GLY A 167 -2.70 26.61 20.12
CA GLY A 167 -3.51 27.63 19.45
C GLY A 167 -4.32 27.11 18.26
N VAL A 168 -4.31 25.79 18.00
CA VAL A 168 -5.09 25.17 16.91
C VAL A 168 -6.05 24.09 17.41
N LEU A 169 -5.75 23.43 18.53
CA LEU A 169 -6.67 22.49 19.14
C LEU A 169 -7.75 23.27 19.90
N GLY A 170 -9.02 23.10 19.50
CA GLY A 170 -10.17 23.64 20.23
C GLY A 170 -10.56 22.79 21.42
N ASP A 171 -11.56 23.25 22.18
CA ASP A 171 -12.11 22.53 23.32
C ASP A 171 -12.69 21.16 22.90
N PRO A 172 -12.62 20.13 23.78
CA PRO A 172 -13.30 18.87 23.56
C PRO A 172 -14.82 19.14 23.53
N GLY A 173 -15.44 18.96 22.36
CA GLY A 173 -16.90 19.04 22.21
C GLY A 173 -17.59 17.75 22.67
N GLU A 174 -18.93 17.73 22.65
CA GLU A 174 -19.69 16.47 22.72
C GLU A 174 -19.41 15.65 21.46
N SER A 175 -18.40 14.78 21.50
CA SER A 175 -18.13 13.87 20.38
C SER A 175 -19.27 12.87 20.26
N THR A 176 -20.06 12.95 19.19
CA THR A 176 -21.10 11.95 18.87
C THR A 176 -20.53 10.68 18.25
N ARG A 177 -19.21 10.65 18.01
CA ARG A 177 -18.51 9.49 17.45
C ARG A 177 -18.29 8.44 18.54
N VAL A 178 -18.91 7.28 18.34
CA VAL A 178 -18.81 6.12 19.23
C VAL A 178 -17.34 5.66 19.32
N LYS A 179 -16.92 5.21 20.51
CA LYS A 179 -15.65 4.50 20.75
C LYS A 179 -15.63 3.19 19.96
N ASP A 180 -15.40 3.25 18.65
CA ASP A 180 -15.23 2.07 17.79
C ASP A 180 -13.81 1.50 17.95
N ASN A 181 -13.47 1.15 19.20
CA ASN A 181 -12.27 0.39 19.47
C ASN A 181 -12.57 -1.09 19.18
N VAL A 182 -12.24 -1.52 17.96
CA VAL A 182 -12.36 -2.94 17.58
C VAL A 182 -11.28 -3.75 18.31
N PRO A 183 -11.64 -4.79 19.08
CA PRO A 183 -10.67 -5.68 19.72
C PRO A 183 -9.70 -6.32 18.71
N LEU A 184 -8.43 -6.49 19.09
CA LEU A 184 -7.43 -7.12 18.23
C LEU A 184 -7.85 -8.51 17.69
N PRO A 185 -8.50 -9.41 18.47
CA PRO A 185 -8.98 -10.68 17.93
C PRO A 185 -9.99 -10.52 16.78
N GLU A 186 -10.83 -9.49 16.83
CA GLU A 186 -11.84 -9.21 15.82
C GLU A 186 -11.19 -8.77 14.50
N ILE A 187 -10.21 -7.88 14.59
CA ILE A 187 -9.37 -7.49 13.45
C ILE A 187 -8.74 -8.72 12.77
N ILE A 188 -8.28 -9.71 13.56
CA ILE A 188 -7.62 -10.90 13.02
C ILE A 188 -8.61 -11.81 12.29
N TRP A 189 -9.81 -12.05 12.84
CA TRP A 189 -10.77 -12.94 12.20
C TRP A 189 -11.46 -12.31 11.00
N GLU A 190 -11.55 -10.97 10.90
CA GLU A 190 -12.14 -10.28 9.74
C GLU A 190 -11.33 -10.48 8.46
N TYR A 191 -10.06 -10.87 8.60
CA TYR A 191 -9.24 -11.30 7.47
C TYR A 191 -9.65 -12.63 6.86
N LEU A 192 -10.45 -13.43 7.57
CA LEU A 192 -11.02 -14.66 7.05
C LEU A 192 -12.35 -14.34 6.34
N PRO A 193 -12.42 -14.50 5.01
CA PRO A 193 -13.65 -14.24 4.28
C PRO A 193 -14.73 -15.24 4.65
N GLN A 194 -15.91 -14.73 4.99
CA GLN A 194 -17.10 -15.55 5.22
C GLN A 194 -17.78 -15.99 3.92
N ASN A 195 -17.59 -15.23 2.83
CA ASN A 195 -18.19 -15.51 1.52
C ASN A 195 -17.19 -15.21 0.39
N PHE A 196 -17.15 -16.11 -0.60
CA PHE A 196 -16.21 -16.03 -1.73
C PHE A 196 -16.42 -14.78 -2.59
N PHE A 197 -17.68 -14.48 -2.94
CA PHE A 197 -18.02 -13.38 -3.84
C PHE A 197 -18.02 -12.03 -3.12
N SER A 198 -18.45 -11.98 -1.86
CA SER A 198 -18.45 -10.71 -1.12
C SER A 198 -17.05 -10.10 -1.01
N ALA A 199 -16.03 -10.94 -0.75
CA ALA A 199 -14.64 -10.52 -0.67
C ALA A 199 -14.14 -9.88 -1.98
N LEU A 200 -14.60 -10.40 -3.12
CA LEU A 200 -14.27 -9.87 -4.44
C LEU A 200 -15.00 -8.55 -4.73
N VAL A 201 -16.28 -8.47 -4.38
CA VAL A 201 -17.13 -7.29 -4.64
C VAL A 201 -16.77 -6.09 -3.75
N GLN A 202 -16.44 -6.35 -2.48
CA GLN A 202 -16.08 -5.31 -1.51
C GLN A 202 -14.64 -4.78 -1.69
N ASN A 203 -13.89 -5.30 -2.66
CA ASN A 203 -12.48 -4.97 -2.90
C ASN A 203 -11.57 -5.20 -1.67
N SER A 204 -11.89 -6.21 -0.87
CA SER A 204 -11.13 -6.54 0.35
C SER A 204 -9.89 -7.37 0.03
N ILE A 205 -8.75 -6.70 -0.14
CA ILE A 205 -7.51 -7.30 -0.67
C ILE A 205 -7.04 -8.51 0.14
N ILE A 206 -6.95 -8.41 1.46
CA ILE A 206 -6.46 -9.52 2.29
C ILE A 206 -7.40 -10.74 2.22
N PRO A 207 -8.74 -10.59 2.39
CA PRO A 207 -9.67 -11.68 2.13
C PRO A 207 -9.52 -12.31 0.74
N VAL A 208 -9.33 -11.52 -0.32
CA VAL A 208 -9.07 -12.02 -1.69
C VAL A 208 -7.80 -12.87 -1.73
N MET A 209 -6.72 -12.43 -1.05
CA MET A 209 -5.49 -13.20 -0.94
C MET A 209 -5.70 -14.53 -0.21
N VAL A 210 -6.49 -14.55 0.86
CA VAL A 210 -6.80 -15.78 1.62
C VAL A 210 -7.54 -16.78 0.72
N ILE A 211 -8.56 -16.34 -0.01
CA ILE A 211 -9.30 -17.18 -0.95
C ILE A 211 -8.38 -17.73 -2.04
N ALA A 212 -7.59 -16.86 -2.67
CA ALA A 212 -6.65 -17.26 -3.71
C ALA A 212 -5.62 -18.27 -3.20
N ALA A 213 -5.13 -18.08 -1.97
CA ALA A 213 -4.19 -18.99 -1.34
C ALA A 213 -4.81 -20.36 -1.09
N LEU A 214 -6.02 -20.42 -0.54
CA LEU A 214 -6.78 -21.65 -0.31
C LEU A 214 -7.04 -22.38 -1.63
N ALA A 215 -7.51 -21.67 -2.66
CA ALA A 215 -7.79 -22.24 -3.97
C ALA A 215 -6.52 -22.82 -4.62
N GLY A 216 -5.41 -22.09 -4.61
CA GLY A 216 -4.15 -22.61 -5.16
C GLY A 216 -3.59 -23.77 -4.33
N MET A 217 -3.67 -23.72 -3.00
CA MET A 217 -3.30 -24.87 -2.16
C MET A 217 -4.13 -26.12 -2.48
N SER A 218 -5.43 -25.97 -2.76
CA SER A 218 -6.28 -27.08 -3.20
C SER A 218 -5.82 -27.67 -4.53
N VAL A 219 -5.48 -26.83 -5.53
CA VAL A 219 -4.88 -27.29 -6.80
C VAL A 219 -3.59 -28.06 -6.55
N LYS A 220 -2.71 -27.54 -5.69
CA LYS A 220 -1.47 -28.20 -5.31
C LYS A 220 -1.71 -29.56 -4.65
N ILE A 221 -2.71 -29.68 -3.79
CA ILE A 221 -3.06 -30.95 -3.13
C ILE A 221 -3.60 -31.95 -4.17
N LEU A 222 -4.50 -31.50 -5.04
CA LEU A 222 -5.13 -32.32 -6.07
C LEU A 222 -4.14 -32.78 -7.16
N SER A 223 -3.07 -32.02 -7.40
CA SER A 223 -2.02 -32.38 -8.38
C SER A 223 -1.33 -33.72 -8.09
N LYS A 224 -1.44 -34.22 -6.84
CA LYS A 224 -0.92 -35.54 -6.45
C LYS A 224 -1.73 -36.71 -7.03
N ARG A 225 -2.98 -36.46 -7.43
CA ARG A 225 -3.91 -37.47 -7.98
C ARG A 225 -4.25 -37.17 -9.43
N ASN A 226 -4.47 -35.89 -9.76
CA ASN A 226 -4.95 -35.42 -11.07
C ASN A 226 -3.93 -34.46 -11.69
N LYS A 227 -2.76 -35.00 -12.06
CA LYS A 227 -1.59 -34.17 -12.43
C LYS A 227 -1.85 -33.35 -13.70
N VAL A 228 -2.41 -33.97 -14.75
CA VAL A 228 -2.58 -33.36 -16.07
C VAL A 228 -3.55 -32.17 -16.00
N GLU A 229 -4.69 -32.35 -15.35
CA GLU A 229 -5.72 -31.34 -15.20
C GLU A 229 -5.23 -30.18 -14.33
N MET A 230 -4.56 -30.47 -13.21
CA MET A 230 -4.06 -29.42 -12.32
C MET A 230 -2.89 -28.63 -12.95
N GLU A 231 -2.04 -29.27 -13.75
CA GLU A 231 -1.02 -28.58 -14.54
C GLU A 231 -1.63 -27.64 -15.59
N ALA A 232 -2.74 -28.05 -16.22
CA ALA A 232 -3.49 -27.17 -17.14
C ALA A 232 -4.05 -25.94 -16.41
N ILE A 233 -4.58 -26.10 -15.20
CA ILE A 233 -5.04 -24.98 -14.36
C ILE A 233 -3.90 -24.02 -14.01
N VAL A 234 -2.73 -24.54 -13.63
CA VAL A 234 -1.55 -23.71 -13.33
C VAL A 234 -1.08 -22.93 -14.56
N LYS A 235 -1.01 -23.57 -15.74
CA LYS A 235 -0.69 -22.90 -17.01
C LYS A 235 -1.75 -21.85 -17.40
N GLY A 236 -3.02 -22.15 -17.12
CA GLY A 236 -4.13 -21.22 -17.29
C GLY A 236 -3.95 -19.96 -16.45
N ALA A 237 -3.56 -20.10 -15.18
CA ALA A 237 -3.26 -18.96 -14.30
C ALA A 237 -2.04 -18.15 -14.78
N ASP A 238 -0.98 -18.80 -15.26
CA ASP A 238 0.16 -18.12 -15.89
C ASP A 238 -0.26 -17.29 -17.13
N THR A 239 -1.21 -17.82 -17.90
CA THR A 239 -1.76 -17.13 -19.08
C THR A 239 -2.67 -15.98 -18.68
N ALA A 240 -3.56 -16.19 -17.71
CA ALA A 240 -4.41 -15.16 -17.15
C ALA A 240 -3.59 -13.99 -16.60
N TRP A 241 -2.49 -14.27 -15.90
CA TRP A 241 -1.57 -13.25 -15.42
C TRP A 241 -1.03 -12.36 -16.55
N LYS A 242 -0.60 -12.97 -17.67
CA LYS A 242 -0.11 -12.23 -18.85
C LYS A 242 -1.20 -11.36 -19.46
N ILE A 243 -2.42 -11.87 -19.58
CA ILE A 243 -3.58 -11.13 -20.11
C ILE A 243 -3.87 -9.92 -19.22
N THR A 244 -4.04 -10.13 -17.91
CA THR A 244 -4.38 -9.05 -16.97
C THR A 244 -3.26 -8.01 -16.86
N SER A 245 -1.99 -8.43 -16.91
CA SER A 245 -0.84 -7.51 -16.96
C SER A 245 -0.78 -6.68 -18.26
N SER A 246 -1.18 -7.28 -19.38
CA SER A 246 -1.32 -6.57 -20.66
C SER A 246 -2.44 -5.54 -20.62
N MET A 247 -3.60 -5.88 -20.04
CA MET A 247 -4.70 -4.95 -19.82
C MET A 247 -4.26 -3.75 -18.96
N LEU A 248 -3.51 -4.00 -17.88
CA LEU A 248 -2.97 -2.94 -17.03
C LEU A 248 -2.08 -1.99 -17.84
N SER A 249 -1.20 -2.54 -18.68
CA SER A 249 -0.29 -1.76 -19.52
C SER A 249 -1.02 -0.78 -20.46
N THR A 250 -2.27 -1.06 -20.83
CA THR A 250 -3.09 -0.14 -21.63
C THR A 250 -3.47 1.12 -20.84
N PHE A 251 -3.91 0.97 -19.59
CA PHE A 251 -4.21 2.11 -18.72
C PHE A 251 -2.94 2.91 -18.36
N MET A 252 -1.78 2.25 -18.29
CA MET A 252 -0.50 2.95 -18.04
C MET A 252 -0.14 3.96 -19.12
N LYS A 253 -0.62 3.80 -20.36
CA LYS A 253 -0.34 4.75 -21.45
C LYS A 253 -1.05 6.09 -21.25
N ILE A 254 -2.24 6.08 -20.63
CA ILE A 254 -3.01 7.30 -20.35
C ILE A 254 -2.62 7.98 -19.03
N MET A 255 -1.76 7.34 -18.21
CA MET A 255 -1.35 7.84 -16.90
C MET A 255 -0.91 9.31 -16.89
N PRO A 256 -0.06 9.80 -17.82
CA PRO A 256 0.37 11.20 -17.77
C PRO A 256 -0.80 12.20 -17.84
N LEU A 257 -1.80 11.92 -18.69
CA LEU A 257 -3.01 12.74 -18.82
C LEU A 257 -3.88 12.65 -17.57
N ALA A 258 -4.02 11.43 -17.04
CA ALA A 258 -4.78 11.16 -15.82
C ALA A 258 -4.17 11.86 -14.61
N VAL A 259 -2.84 11.87 -14.47
CA VAL A 259 -2.13 12.56 -13.38
C VAL A 259 -2.29 14.07 -13.49
N MET A 260 -2.21 14.63 -14.69
CA MET A 260 -2.52 16.06 -14.90
C MET A 260 -3.96 16.39 -14.47
N SER A 261 -4.92 15.54 -14.85
CA SER A 261 -6.34 15.63 -14.48
C SER A 261 -6.56 15.50 -12.96
N MET A 262 -5.87 14.56 -12.31
CA MET A 262 -5.90 14.39 -10.86
C MET A 262 -5.39 15.62 -10.14
N LEU A 263 -4.19 16.10 -10.48
CA LEU A 263 -3.58 17.25 -9.82
C LEU A 263 -4.41 18.51 -10.01
N SER A 264 -4.89 18.76 -11.23
CA SER A 264 -5.78 19.88 -11.51
C SER A 264 -7.01 19.84 -10.61
N THR A 265 -7.78 18.75 -10.65
CA THR A 265 -9.02 18.61 -9.85
C THR A 265 -8.76 18.62 -8.35
N SER A 266 -7.66 18.05 -7.89
CA SER A 266 -7.28 18.05 -6.47
C SER A 266 -6.95 19.45 -5.95
N ILE A 267 -6.44 20.35 -6.79
CA ILE A 267 -6.12 21.72 -6.40
C ILE A 267 -7.35 22.62 -6.51
N THR A 268 -8.13 22.51 -7.59
CA THR A 268 -9.34 23.33 -7.80
C THR A 268 -10.49 23.00 -6.87
N SER A 269 -10.55 21.78 -6.32
CA SER A 269 -11.60 21.37 -5.38
C SER A 269 -11.24 21.59 -3.90
N ARG A 270 -10.14 22.27 -3.56
CA ARG A 270 -9.68 22.44 -2.16
C ARG A 270 -9.55 23.90 -1.75
N PRO A 271 -9.85 24.23 -0.48
CA PRO A 271 -9.77 25.60 0.03
C PRO A 271 -8.32 25.96 0.40
N ILE A 272 -7.53 26.35 -0.60
CA ILE A 272 -6.10 26.65 -0.43
C ILE A 272 -5.87 27.93 0.42
N GLY A 273 -6.87 28.81 0.52
CA GLY A 273 -6.80 30.00 1.38
C GLY A 273 -6.62 29.67 2.88
N GLU A 274 -7.05 28.49 3.33
CA GLU A 274 -6.91 28.05 4.73
C GLU A 274 -5.49 27.59 5.09
N LEU A 275 -4.57 27.49 4.12
CA LEU A 275 -3.18 27.11 4.40
C LEU A 275 -2.46 28.09 5.34
N ALA A 276 -2.92 29.34 5.46
CA ALA A 276 -2.31 30.30 6.39
C ALA A 276 -2.53 29.90 7.86
N ASN A 277 -3.71 29.37 8.20
CA ASN A 277 -4.10 29.05 9.59
C ASN A 277 -3.60 27.67 10.05
N ILE A 278 -3.53 26.70 9.13
CA ILE A 278 -3.18 25.28 9.43
C ILE A 278 -1.87 24.87 8.72
N GLY A 279 -1.18 25.81 8.08
CA GLY A 279 0.06 25.62 7.32
C GLY A 279 1.17 24.90 8.10
N LYS A 280 1.25 25.17 9.40
CA LYS A 280 2.20 24.52 10.32
C LYS A 280 1.97 23.01 10.40
N VAL A 281 0.72 22.58 10.55
CA VAL A 281 0.33 21.16 10.68
C VAL A 281 0.66 20.40 9.40
N ILE A 282 0.24 20.94 8.25
CA ILE A 282 0.52 20.30 6.96
C ILE A 282 2.01 20.34 6.60
N GLY A 283 2.72 21.42 6.96
CA GLY A 283 4.17 21.53 6.79
C GLY A 283 4.92 20.46 7.56
N ILE A 284 4.55 20.22 8.82
CA ILE A 284 5.10 19.13 9.64
C ILE A 284 4.77 17.77 9.03
N GLY A 285 3.53 17.56 8.58
CA GLY A 285 3.11 16.33 7.90
C GLY A 285 3.95 16.03 6.65
N TYR A 286 4.17 17.02 5.79
CA TYR A 286 5.01 16.88 4.59
C TYR A 286 6.50 16.74 4.90
N LEU A 287 7.00 17.40 5.95
CA LEU A 287 8.36 17.17 6.45
C LEU A 287 8.52 15.72 6.93
N ALA A 288 7.56 15.19 7.68
CA ALA A 288 7.56 13.79 8.09
C ALA A 288 7.48 12.82 6.90
N ILE A 289 6.71 13.15 5.84
CA ILE A 289 6.69 12.37 4.59
C ILE A 289 8.07 12.39 3.90
N ALA A 290 8.72 13.55 3.82
CA ALA A 290 10.06 13.67 3.26
C ALA A 290 11.07 12.82 4.05
N ILE A 291 10.99 12.84 5.39
CA ILE A 291 11.79 11.99 6.27
C ILE A 291 11.46 10.50 6.04
N ALA A 292 10.20 10.13 5.84
CA ALA A 292 9.81 8.75 5.53
C ALA A 292 10.41 8.27 4.20
N ILE A 293 10.37 9.10 3.16
CA ILE A 293 10.98 8.77 1.86
C ILE A 293 12.51 8.62 2.00
N ALA A 294 13.16 9.51 2.77
CA ALA A 294 14.58 9.41 3.08
C ALA A 294 14.90 8.14 3.89
N TRP A 295 14.08 7.81 4.88
CA TRP A 295 14.19 6.59 5.70
C TRP A 295 14.08 5.32 4.83
N LEU A 296 13.08 5.24 3.95
CA LEU A 296 12.92 4.12 3.02
C LEU A 296 14.12 4.00 2.07
N THR A 297 14.64 5.13 1.59
CA THR A 297 15.85 5.16 0.73
C THR A 297 17.08 4.70 1.50
N LEU A 298 17.23 5.10 2.77
CA LEU A 298 18.29 4.65 3.65
C LEU A 298 18.21 3.13 3.88
N GLN A 299 17.02 2.57 4.09
CA GLN A 299 16.86 1.11 4.22
C GLN A 299 17.29 0.36 2.96
N ILE A 300 16.98 0.88 1.77
CA ILE A 300 17.44 0.33 0.48
C ILE A 300 18.97 0.36 0.41
N PHE A 301 19.59 1.47 0.80
CA PHE A 301 21.04 1.61 0.86
C PHE A 301 21.69 0.61 1.82
N LEU A 302 21.19 0.53 3.06
CA LEU A 302 21.69 -0.38 4.10
C LEU A 302 21.53 -1.86 3.69
N SER A 303 20.52 -2.16 2.88
CA SER A 303 20.30 -3.50 2.30
C SER A 303 21.25 -3.83 1.14
N ARG A 304 22.19 -2.94 0.81
CA ARG A 304 23.17 -3.07 -0.29
C ARG A 304 22.51 -3.22 -1.66
N ILE A 305 21.40 -2.52 -1.87
CA ILE A 305 20.71 -2.41 -3.16
C ILE A 305 21.15 -1.09 -3.82
N LYS A 306 21.37 -1.10 -5.14
CA LYS A 306 21.74 0.10 -5.90
C LYS A 306 20.58 1.10 -5.91
N ILE A 307 20.73 2.19 -5.15
CA ILE A 307 19.72 3.25 -4.97
C ILE A 307 19.23 3.79 -6.32
N GLY A 308 20.14 4.17 -7.22
CA GLY A 308 19.78 4.76 -8.51
C GLY A 308 18.95 3.82 -9.39
N SER A 309 19.33 2.53 -9.45
CA SER A 309 18.57 1.51 -10.18
C SER A 309 17.17 1.29 -9.58
N TRP A 310 17.06 1.35 -8.25
CA TRP A 310 15.78 1.17 -7.56
C TRP A 310 14.85 2.37 -7.80
N TRP A 311 15.34 3.60 -7.61
CA TRP A 311 14.55 4.81 -7.82
C TRP A 311 14.08 4.99 -9.25
N LYS A 312 14.86 4.54 -10.24
CA LYS A 312 14.47 4.54 -11.66
C LYS A 312 13.11 3.89 -11.91
N GLU A 313 12.75 2.88 -11.11
CA GLU A 313 11.49 2.16 -11.23
C GLU A 313 10.50 2.55 -10.11
N ALA A 314 10.98 2.70 -8.87
CA ALA A 314 10.15 2.93 -7.67
C ALA A 314 9.42 4.29 -7.66
N TRP A 315 9.88 5.28 -8.43
CA TRP A 315 9.18 6.57 -8.52
C TRP A 315 7.80 6.44 -9.20
N ARG A 316 7.60 5.47 -10.11
CA ARG A 316 6.33 5.27 -10.83
C ARG A 316 5.16 5.05 -9.86
N PRO A 317 5.21 4.04 -8.97
CA PRO A 317 4.14 3.81 -8.01
C PRO A 317 4.08 4.91 -6.94
N LEU A 318 5.19 5.58 -6.57
CA LEU A 318 5.15 6.75 -5.69
C LEU A 318 4.26 7.87 -6.25
N ILE A 319 4.49 8.28 -7.49
CA ILE A 319 3.75 9.39 -8.12
C ILE A 319 2.31 9.00 -8.41
N GLN A 320 2.06 7.75 -8.79
CA GLN A 320 0.68 7.29 -8.94
C GLN A 320 -0.06 7.26 -7.60
N GLY A 321 0.55 6.76 -6.52
CA GLY A 321 -0.02 6.82 -5.19
C GLY A 321 -0.32 8.26 -4.78
N PHE A 322 0.61 9.17 -5.05
CA PHE A 322 0.45 10.60 -4.79
C PHE A 322 -0.74 11.21 -5.54
N ALA A 323 -0.86 10.95 -6.84
CA ALA A 323 -1.90 11.54 -7.67
C ALA A 323 -3.28 10.89 -7.44
N THR A 324 -3.32 9.57 -7.26
CA THR A 324 -4.58 8.82 -7.12
C THR A 324 -5.16 8.84 -5.72
N GLN A 325 -4.33 9.07 -4.70
CA GLN A 325 -4.73 8.98 -3.30
C GLN A 325 -5.34 7.60 -2.94
N SER A 326 -4.93 6.55 -3.66
CA SER A 326 -5.36 5.20 -3.41
C SER A 326 -4.22 4.19 -3.58
N SER A 327 -3.84 3.55 -2.46
CA SER A 327 -2.91 2.41 -2.46
C SER A 327 -3.44 1.26 -3.33
N ASN A 328 -4.74 1.00 -3.26
CA ASN A 328 -5.40 -0.07 -4.02
C ASN A 328 -5.40 0.22 -5.53
N ALA A 329 -5.63 1.48 -5.93
CA ALA A 329 -5.54 1.89 -7.33
C ALA A 329 -4.09 1.94 -7.84
N THR A 330 -3.09 1.78 -6.97
CA THR A 330 -1.67 1.77 -7.34
C THR A 330 -1.06 0.37 -7.29
N LEU A 331 -1.74 -0.59 -6.64
CA LEU A 331 -1.24 -1.95 -6.42
C LEU A 331 -0.79 -2.67 -7.71
N PRO A 332 -1.59 -2.69 -8.80
CA PRO A 332 -1.15 -3.31 -10.05
C PRO A 332 0.19 -2.75 -10.55
N VAL A 333 0.41 -1.45 -10.39
CA VAL A 333 1.62 -0.76 -10.87
C VAL A 333 2.81 -1.03 -9.96
N SER A 334 2.59 -1.14 -8.65
CA SER A 334 3.62 -1.60 -7.71
C SER A 334 4.09 -3.01 -8.07
N MET A 335 3.17 -3.92 -8.39
CA MET A 335 3.49 -5.29 -8.78
C MET A 335 4.24 -5.36 -10.12
N GLU A 336 3.79 -4.59 -11.12
CA GLU A 336 4.47 -4.47 -12.42
C GLU A 336 5.89 -3.90 -12.25
N THR A 337 6.04 -2.89 -11.40
CA THR A 337 7.32 -2.23 -11.10
C THR A 337 8.31 -3.19 -10.45
N LEU A 338 7.88 -3.97 -9.45
CA LEU A 338 8.71 -5.00 -8.83
C LEU A 338 9.09 -6.13 -9.81
N THR A 339 8.14 -6.52 -10.68
CA THR A 339 8.40 -7.51 -11.73
C THR A 339 9.47 -7.00 -12.72
N LYS A 340 9.40 -5.72 -13.13
CA LYS A 340 10.43 -5.07 -13.97
C LYS A 340 11.79 -5.00 -13.30
N MET A 341 11.82 -4.80 -11.99
CA MET A 341 13.04 -4.87 -11.18
C MET A 341 13.55 -6.31 -10.97
N LYS A 342 12.87 -7.31 -11.55
CA LYS A 342 13.17 -8.73 -11.43
C LYS A 342 13.13 -9.21 -9.98
N VAL A 343 12.18 -8.70 -9.20
CA VAL A 343 11.85 -9.25 -7.90
C VAL A 343 11.00 -10.51 -8.11
N ASN A 344 11.38 -11.60 -7.44
CA ASN A 344 10.68 -12.87 -7.59
C ASN A 344 9.19 -12.76 -7.25
N GLU A 345 8.40 -13.49 -8.00
CA GLU A 345 6.95 -13.44 -7.93
C GLU A 345 6.38 -13.76 -6.54
N LYS A 346 7.00 -14.63 -5.73
CA LYS A 346 6.54 -14.88 -4.35
C LYS A 346 6.45 -13.61 -3.52
N VAL A 347 7.38 -12.69 -3.75
CA VAL A 347 7.45 -11.41 -3.04
C VAL A 347 6.46 -10.44 -3.66
N VAL A 348 6.40 -10.38 -4.99
CA VAL A 348 5.48 -9.51 -5.74
C VAL A 348 4.01 -9.84 -5.44
N SER A 349 3.67 -11.12 -5.29
CA SER A 349 2.30 -11.57 -5.06
C SER A 349 1.85 -11.35 -3.61
N SER A 350 2.77 -11.22 -2.65
CA SER A 350 2.43 -11.20 -1.22
C SER A 350 2.59 -9.83 -0.57
N ILE A 351 3.74 -9.17 -0.74
CA ILE A 351 4.06 -7.96 0.04
C ILE A 351 3.31 -6.72 -0.46
N PRO A 352 3.29 -6.39 -1.77
CA PRO A 352 2.57 -5.22 -2.25
C PRO A 352 1.08 -5.24 -1.89
N PRO A 353 0.32 -6.35 -2.08
CA PRO A 353 -1.08 -6.38 -1.68
C PRO A 353 -1.30 -6.21 -0.17
N ILE A 354 -0.44 -6.77 0.66
CA ILE A 354 -0.56 -6.58 2.12
C ILE A 354 -0.26 -5.13 2.50
N SER A 355 0.73 -4.50 1.86
CA SER A 355 1.14 -3.14 2.16
C SER A 355 0.10 -2.06 1.81
N THR A 356 -0.96 -2.40 1.07
CA THR A 356 -2.06 -1.46 0.81
C THR A 356 -3.02 -1.32 1.99
N THR A 357 -2.96 -2.24 2.94
CA THR A 357 -3.89 -2.31 4.08
C THR A 357 -3.16 -2.38 5.42
N MET A 358 -2.04 -3.11 5.49
CA MET A 358 -1.28 -3.31 6.72
C MET A 358 0.02 -2.52 6.72
N GLY A 359 0.34 -1.94 7.88
CA GLY A 359 1.61 -1.27 8.13
C GLY A 359 1.81 -0.02 7.26
N LEU A 360 0.76 0.79 7.16
CA LEU A 360 0.74 2.05 6.43
C LEU A 360 1.65 3.09 7.12
N ILE A 361 2.89 3.21 6.64
CA ILE A 361 3.92 4.09 7.23
C ILE A 361 3.44 5.53 7.47
N ALA A 362 2.63 6.08 6.56
CA ALA A 362 2.18 7.47 6.61
C ALA A 362 0.73 7.60 7.06
N CYS A 363 -0.19 6.79 6.53
CA CYS A 363 -1.60 6.88 6.96
C CYS A 363 -1.82 6.41 8.39
N ALA A 364 -0.97 5.54 8.94
CA ALA A 364 -0.98 5.19 10.36
C ALA A 364 0.16 5.84 11.12
N GLY A 365 1.42 5.62 10.72
CA GLY A 365 2.57 6.12 11.48
C GLY A 365 2.58 7.66 11.59
N ILE A 366 2.72 8.34 10.45
CA ILE A 366 2.78 9.81 10.42
C ILE A 366 1.48 10.43 10.92
N GLN A 367 0.32 9.98 10.42
CA GLN A 367 -0.99 10.53 10.80
C GLN A 367 -1.22 10.44 12.32
N SER A 368 -1.00 9.27 12.92
CA SER A 368 -1.22 9.08 14.36
C SER A 368 -0.15 9.79 15.19
N GLY A 369 1.09 9.85 14.72
CA GLY A 369 2.13 10.64 15.37
C GLY A 369 1.77 12.13 15.39
N LEU A 370 1.23 12.65 14.28
CA LEU A 370 0.76 14.03 14.18
C LEU A 370 -0.46 14.26 15.08
N ALA A 371 -1.50 13.43 14.98
CA ALA A 371 -2.71 13.53 15.78
C ALA A 371 -2.43 13.50 17.29
N THR A 372 -1.59 12.57 17.74
CA THR A 372 -1.24 12.43 19.16
C THR A 372 -0.32 13.56 19.63
N SER A 373 0.55 14.09 18.78
CA SER A 373 1.34 15.29 19.11
C SER A 373 0.51 16.57 19.17
N ILE A 374 -0.51 16.72 18.31
CA ILE A 374 -1.49 17.81 18.37
C ILE A 374 -2.23 17.74 19.70
N LEU A 375 -2.76 16.56 20.04
CA LEU A 375 -3.47 16.35 21.30
C LEU A 375 -2.57 16.66 22.51
N TRP A 376 -1.34 16.12 22.54
CA TRP A 376 -0.40 16.36 23.62
C TRP A 376 -0.01 17.83 23.79
N THR A 377 0.19 18.55 22.70
CA THR A 377 0.68 19.94 22.75
C THR A 377 -0.44 20.98 22.83
N GLY A 378 -1.69 20.59 22.54
CA GLY A 378 -2.85 21.47 22.52
C GLY A 378 -3.80 21.30 23.72
N SER A 379 -3.64 20.27 24.55
CA SER A 379 -4.52 20.01 25.70
C SER A 379 -3.71 19.59 26.92
N ASP A 380 -3.94 20.26 28.05
CA ASP A 380 -3.31 19.90 29.33
C ASP A 380 -3.95 18.66 29.97
N THR A 381 -5.18 18.32 29.59
CA THR A 381 -5.94 17.17 30.10
C THR A 381 -5.16 15.85 29.95
N VAL A 382 -4.43 15.71 28.83
CA VAL A 382 -3.71 14.48 28.52
C VAL A 382 -2.39 14.35 29.26
N HIS A 383 -1.88 15.43 29.88
CA HIS A 383 -0.60 15.41 30.61
C HIS A 383 -0.68 14.58 31.88
N SER A 384 -1.88 14.37 32.43
CA SER A 384 -2.14 13.52 33.58
C SER A 384 -1.66 12.07 33.40
N MET A 385 -1.63 11.55 32.16
CA MET A 385 -1.07 10.22 31.86
C MET A 385 0.46 10.16 31.96
N GLY A 386 1.13 11.31 31.89
CA GLY A 386 2.59 11.40 31.73
C GLY A 386 3.05 11.09 30.30
N LEU A 387 4.07 11.84 29.84
CA LEU A 387 4.53 11.80 28.44
C LEU A 387 4.96 10.40 27.99
N PHE A 388 5.66 9.67 28.85
CA PHE A 388 6.14 8.33 28.52
C PHE A 388 4.99 7.34 28.32
N THR A 389 4.04 7.29 29.25
CA THR A 389 2.86 6.43 29.15
C THR A 389 2.02 6.79 27.93
N PHE A 390 1.77 8.09 27.71
CA PHE A 390 1.04 8.58 26.55
C PHE A 390 1.70 8.16 25.24
N PHE A 391 3.02 8.33 25.11
CA PHE A 391 3.79 7.95 23.94
C PHE A 391 3.74 6.44 23.68
N ILE A 392 4.03 5.61 24.68
CA ILE A 392 4.06 4.15 24.50
C ILE A 392 2.67 3.59 24.19
N THR A 393 1.63 4.11 24.85
CA THR A 393 0.24 3.69 24.60
C THR A 393 -0.18 4.09 23.19
N SER A 394 0.09 5.33 22.79
CA SER A 394 -0.18 5.82 21.43
C SER A 394 0.56 5.04 20.35
N LEU A 395 1.83 4.70 20.58
CA LEU A 395 2.63 3.88 19.67
C LEU A 395 2.03 2.48 19.53
N PHE A 396 1.69 1.83 20.65
CA PHE A 396 1.10 0.49 20.64
C PHE A 396 -0.25 0.47 19.91
N VAL A 397 -1.15 1.39 20.25
CA VAL A 397 -2.46 1.50 19.60
C VAL A 397 -2.30 1.84 18.12
N THR A 398 -1.32 2.67 17.74
CA THR A 398 -1.02 2.96 16.31
C THR A 398 -0.57 1.70 15.56
N ILE A 399 0.30 0.89 16.15
CA ILE A 399 0.75 -0.37 15.54
C ILE A 399 -0.45 -1.30 15.34
N VAL A 400 -1.31 -1.45 16.35
CA VAL A 400 -2.53 -2.26 16.27
C VAL A 400 -3.51 -1.72 15.23
N ALA A 401 -3.77 -0.42 15.21
CA ALA A 401 -4.64 0.21 14.21
C ALA A 401 -4.07 0.04 12.79
N SER A 402 -2.74 0.07 12.62
CA SER A 402 -2.09 -0.18 11.33
C SER A 402 -2.21 -1.63 10.85
N LEU A 403 -2.60 -2.57 11.73
CA LEU A 403 -2.89 -3.95 11.39
C LEU A 403 -4.32 -4.16 10.92
N GLY A 404 -5.24 -3.19 11.03
CA GLY A 404 -6.68 -3.48 11.10
C GLY A 404 -7.62 -2.46 10.48
N ILE A 405 -7.21 -1.74 9.44
CA ILE A 405 -8.13 -0.87 8.70
C ILE A 405 -8.38 -1.50 7.33
N ALA A 406 -8.98 -2.69 7.37
CA ALA A 406 -9.40 -3.39 6.18
C ALA A 406 -10.74 -2.81 5.69
N GLY A 407 -10.74 -2.22 4.50
CA GLY A 407 -11.99 -1.98 3.76
C GLY A 407 -12.79 -0.72 4.09
N VAL A 408 -12.35 0.16 4.99
CA VAL A 408 -13.07 1.42 5.29
C VAL A 408 -12.48 2.59 4.48
N PRO A 409 -13.28 3.30 3.65
CA PRO A 409 -12.86 4.54 3.01
C PRO A 409 -12.41 5.59 4.04
N GLY A 410 -11.41 6.42 3.71
CA GLY A 410 -10.89 7.43 4.66
C GLY A 410 -9.89 6.88 5.68
N THR A 411 -9.02 5.96 5.24
CA THR A 411 -8.08 5.18 6.09
C THR A 411 -7.38 6.00 7.17
N ALA A 412 -6.87 7.19 6.87
CA ALA A 412 -6.16 8.03 7.83
C ALA A 412 -7.04 8.57 8.97
N SER A 413 -8.23 9.08 8.65
CA SER A 413 -9.20 9.54 9.66
C SER A 413 -9.69 8.39 10.52
N VAL A 414 -9.89 7.21 9.93
CA VAL A 414 -10.24 5.99 10.67
C VAL A 414 -9.10 5.59 11.62
N VAL A 415 -7.82 5.65 11.18
CA VAL A 415 -6.69 5.44 12.11
C VAL A 415 -6.74 6.46 13.25
N THR A 416 -6.95 7.74 12.94
CA THR A 416 -6.98 8.81 13.96
C THR A 416 -8.06 8.55 15.00
N ILE A 417 -9.28 8.21 14.56
CA ILE A 417 -10.41 7.85 15.43
C ILE A 417 -10.02 6.67 16.34
N GLY A 418 -9.53 5.58 15.76
CA GLY A 418 -9.16 4.38 16.51
C GLY A 418 -7.98 4.61 17.46
N VAL A 419 -7.01 5.45 17.09
CA VAL A 419 -5.86 5.76 17.96
C VAL A 419 -6.26 6.67 19.12
N ILE A 420 -6.93 7.79 18.86
CA ILE A 420 -7.36 8.73 19.90
C ILE A 420 -8.36 8.05 20.85
N GLY A 421 -9.31 7.29 20.31
CA GLY A 421 -10.25 6.48 21.11
C GLY A 421 -9.57 5.34 21.87
N GLY A 422 -8.58 4.68 21.26
CA GLY A 422 -7.83 3.58 21.86
C GLY A 422 -6.91 3.98 23.00
N ILE A 423 -6.42 5.22 23.00
CA ILE A 423 -5.65 5.78 24.13
C ILE A 423 -6.52 6.42 25.22
N GLY A 424 -7.85 6.48 25.02
CA GLY A 424 -8.81 6.92 26.03
C GLY A 424 -9.29 8.37 25.93
N PHE A 425 -8.93 9.11 24.87
CA PHE A 425 -9.28 10.53 24.70
C PHE A 425 -10.31 10.76 23.57
N GLY A 426 -11.34 9.92 23.51
CA GLY A 426 -12.33 9.92 22.43
C GLY A 426 -13.05 11.26 22.24
N GLU A 427 -13.23 12.01 23.33
CA GLU A 427 -13.81 13.36 23.34
C GLU A 427 -13.00 14.38 22.52
N PHE A 428 -11.71 14.13 22.28
CA PHE A 428 -10.85 14.98 21.45
C PHE A 428 -10.82 14.59 19.97
N ILE A 429 -11.55 13.53 19.54
CA ILE A 429 -11.54 13.06 18.15
C ILE A 429 -11.94 14.18 17.19
N ASP A 430 -13.07 14.84 17.44
CA ASP A 430 -13.57 15.90 16.55
C ASP A 430 -12.65 17.13 16.58
N ALA A 431 -12.11 17.50 17.75
CA ALA A 431 -11.16 18.60 17.88
C ALA A 431 -9.88 18.35 17.05
N VAL A 432 -9.30 17.14 17.14
CA VAL A 432 -8.11 16.77 16.35
C VAL A 432 -8.43 16.66 14.86
N LEU A 433 -9.57 16.07 14.50
CA LEU A 433 -9.98 15.97 13.09
C LEU A 433 -10.30 17.34 12.49
N ASN A 434 -10.85 18.30 13.24
CA ASN A 434 -11.07 19.65 12.73
C ASN A 434 -9.76 20.37 12.38
N VAL A 435 -8.65 20.00 13.02
CA VAL A 435 -7.32 20.50 12.68
C VAL A 435 -6.78 19.83 11.41
N ILE A 436 -6.97 18.53 11.22
CA ILE A 436 -6.34 17.77 10.12
C ILE A 436 -7.21 17.70 8.86
N ALA A 437 -8.53 17.50 9.03
CA ALA A 437 -9.51 17.26 7.97
C ALA A 437 -9.58 18.35 6.89
N PRO A 438 -9.48 19.66 7.20
CA PRO A 438 -9.55 20.71 6.18
C PRO A 438 -8.52 20.56 5.06
N LEU A 439 -7.36 19.99 5.38
CA LEU A 439 -6.25 19.78 4.43
C LEU A 439 -5.97 18.30 4.18
N ASP A 440 -6.80 17.39 4.68
CA ASP A 440 -6.59 15.94 4.58
C ASP A 440 -6.43 15.53 3.14
N GLY A 441 -7.20 16.12 2.22
CA GLY A 441 -7.01 15.91 0.80
C GLY A 441 -5.57 16.19 0.34
N LEU A 442 -4.97 17.33 0.70
CA LEU A 442 -3.60 17.65 0.27
C LEU A 442 -2.58 16.76 0.97
N PHE A 443 -2.76 16.49 2.25
CA PHE A 443 -1.87 15.62 3.00
C PHE A 443 -1.92 14.16 2.50
N ASP A 444 -3.10 13.67 2.12
CA ASP A 444 -3.34 12.29 1.70
C ASP A 444 -2.61 11.91 0.41
N MET A 445 -2.34 12.89 -0.46
CA MET A 445 -1.47 12.69 -1.63
C MET A 445 -0.09 12.19 -1.18
N GLY A 446 0.58 12.96 -0.32
CA GLY A 446 1.89 12.61 0.21
C GLY A 446 1.88 11.31 1.02
N ARG A 447 0.86 11.11 1.87
CA ARG A 447 0.75 9.88 2.69
C ARG A 447 0.57 8.64 1.82
N THR A 448 -0.31 8.68 0.82
CA THR A 448 -0.54 7.56 -0.08
C THR A 448 0.72 7.22 -0.88
N GLY A 449 1.39 8.24 -1.44
CA GLY A 449 2.66 8.04 -2.13
C GLY A 449 3.71 7.33 -1.25
N ALA A 450 3.88 7.79 -0.01
CA ALA A 450 4.82 7.18 0.95
C ALA A 450 4.44 5.74 1.33
N ASN A 451 3.15 5.44 1.53
CA ASN A 451 2.66 4.09 1.81
C ASN A 451 2.98 3.13 0.67
N VAL A 452 2.67 3.54 -0.57
CA VAL A 452 2.95 2.74 -1.75
C VAL A 452 4.45 2.49 -1.90
N LEU A 453 5.27 3.53 -1.71
CA LEU A 453 6.73 3.41 -1.76
C LEU A 453 7.26 2.47 -0.68
N ALA A 454 6.68 2.49 0.53
CA ALA A 454 7.04 1.56 1.60
C ALA A 454 6.76 0.10 1.23
N GLY A 455 5.64 -0.17 0.54
CA GLY A 455 5.35 -1.50 0.00
C GLY A 455 6.40 -1.97 -1.00
N VAL A 456 6.78 -1.12 -1.95
CA VAL A 456 7.82 -1.41 -2.95
C VAL A 456 9.20 -1.59 -2.30
N SER A 457 9.57 -0.71 -1.37
CA SER A 457 10.83 -0.78 -0.62
C SER A 457 10.91 -2.07 0.18
N THR A 458 9.88 -2.36 0.97
CA THR A 458 9.80 -3.58 1.79
C THR A 458 9.90 -4.83 0.93
N ALA A 459 9.15 -4.89 -0.19
CA ALA A 459 9.24 -6.00 -1.12
C ALA A 459 10.67 -6.20 -1.65
N THR A 460 11.35 -5.11 -2.03
CA THR A 460 12.73 -5.16 -2.54
C THR A 460 13.72 -5.64 -1.46
N ILE A 461 13.58 -5.14 -0.23
CA ILE A 461 14.42 -5.52 0.92
C ILE A 461 14.21 -6.98 1.30
N VAL A 462 12.95 -7.44 1.38
CA VAL A 462 12.64 -8.83 1.67
C VAL A 462 13.18 -9.72 0.57
N ALA A 463 13.00 -9.36 -0.71
CA ALA A 463 13.56 -10.09 -1.83
C ALA A 463 15.08 -10.23 -1.72
N LYS A 464 15.79 -9.14 -1.39
CA LYS A 464 17.24 -9.20 -1.15
C LYS A 464 17.60 -10.12 0.02
N SER A 465 16.89 -10.00 1.14
CA SER A 465 17.11 -10.84 2.33
C SER A 465 16.79 -12.33 2.10
N GLU A 466 15.93 -12.61 1.11
CA GLU A 466 15.50 -13.94 0.71
C GLU A 466 16.29 -14.51 -0.47
N GLY A 467 17.14 -13.70 -1.09
CA GLY A 467 17.90 -14.09 -2.28
C GLY A 467 17.01 -14.27 -3.50
N LEU A 468 15.94 -13.49 -3.58
CA LEU A 468 14.84 -13.57 -4.54
C LEU A 468 14.84 -12.39 -5.53
N ILE A 469 16.02 -11.88 -5.87
CA ILE A 469 16.21 -10.92 -6.98
C ILE A 469 16.80 -11.68 -8.17
N GLU A 470 16.08 -11.81 -9.27
CA GLU A 470 16.46 -12.71 -10.37
C GLU A 470 17.68 -12.20 -11.15
N GLU A 471 18.31 -13.12 -11.89
CA GLU A 471 19.51 -12.82 -12.67
C GLU A 471 19.26 -11.74 -13.74
N GLY A 472 20.26 -10.89 -13.93
CA GLY A 472 20.18 -9.71 -14.79
C GLY A 472 19.30 -8.57 -14.24
N SER A 473 19.03 -8.56 -12.93
CA SER A 473 18.47 -7.37 -12.27
C SER A 473 19.55 -6.29 -12.12
N ASN A 474 19.19 -5.03 -12.38
CA ASN A 474 20.07 -3.89 -12.19
C ASN A 474 20.18 -3.45 -10.71
N LEU A 475 19.46 -4.12 -9.79
CA LEU A 475 19.43 -3.79 -8.37
C LEU A 475 20.72 -4.16 -7.63
N LEU A 476 21.47 -5.16 -8.12
CA LEU A 476 22.62 -5.73 -7.42
C LEU A 476 23.94 -5.47 -8.15
N THR A 477 25.03 -5.43 -7.37
CA THR A 477 26.40 -5.54 -7.89
C THR A 477 26.74 -7.01 -8.14
N THR A 478 27.80 -7.28 -8.90
CA THR A 478 28.31 -8.65 -9.15
C THR A 478 28.55 -9.40 -7.83
N LYS A 479 29.23 -8.76 -6.88
CA LYS A 479 29.41 -9.26 -5.50
C LYS A 479 28.07 -9.50 -4.79
N GLY A 480 27.09 -8.63 -5.02
CA GLY A 480 25.74 -8.78 -4.47
C GLY A 480 24.97 -9.98 -5.04
N ILE A 481 25.20 -10.33 -6.31
CA ILE A 481 24.63 -11.52 -6.97
C ILE A 481 25.26 -12.79 -6.38
N GLU A 482 26.57 -12.81 -6.21
CA GLU A 482 27.30 -13.95 -5.66
C GLU A 482 26.95 -14.24 -4.19
N GLN A 483 26.85 -13.19 -3.38
CA GLN A 483 26.33 -13.28 -2.00
C GLN A 483 24.92 -13.86 -1.97
N GLN A 484 24.09 -13.47 -2.94
CA GLN A 484 22.74 -13.99 -3.05
C GLN A 484 22.70 -15.46 -3.48
N LYS A 485 23.55 -15.90 -4.42
CA LYS A 485 23.68 -17.33 -4.78
C LYS A 485 24.04 -18.18 -3.56
N THR A 486 24.99 -17.70 -2.77
CA THR A 486 25.39 -18.32 -1.50
C THR A 486 24.21 -18.41 -0.52
N LEU A 487 23.46 -17.32 -0.36
CA LEU A 487 22.30 -17.25 0.54
C LEU A 487 21.16 -18.18 0.08
N LEU A 488 20.87 -18.21 -1.23
CA LEU A 488 19.86 -19.07 -1.82
C LEU A 488 20.20 -20.55 -1.62
N PHE A 489 21.48 -20.92 -1.83
CA PHE A 489 21.97 -22.27 -1.60
C PHE A 489 21.72 -22.70 -0.14
N PHE A 490 22.19 -21.91 0.84
CA PHE A 490 22.01 -22.24 2.26
C PHE A 490 20.56 -22.32 2.69
N LYS A 491 19.69 -21.48 2.12
CA LYS A 491 18.26 -21.56 2.38
C LYS A 491 17.63 -22.79 1.77
N THR A 492 17.99 -23.14 0.54
CA THR A 492 17.48 -24.32 -0.16
C THR A 492 17.78 -25.59 0.62
N ILE A 493 19.04 -25.79 1.04
CA ILE A 493 19.39 -26.96 1.86
C ILE A 493 18.73 -26.95 3.24
N LYS A 494 18.47 -25.77 3.82
CA LYS A 494 17.75 -25.64 5.10
C LYS A 494 16.28 -25.98 4.95
N ASP A 495 15.63 -25.47 3.91
CA ASP A 495 14.21 -25.72 3.62
C ASP A 495 14.01 -27.21 3.23
N ASP A 496 14.93 -27.81 2.48
CA ASP A 496 14.96 -29.26 2.20
C ASP A 496 15.06 -30.09 3.49
N LYS A 497 16.00 -29.75 4.38
CA LYS A 497 16.13 -30.39 5.70
C LYS A 497 14.84 -30.30 6.50
N VAL A 498 14.24 -29.10 6.61
CA VAL A 498 13.00 -28.89 7.36
C VAL A 498 11.86 -29.70 6.76
N ASN A 499 11.73 -29.74 5.43
CA ASN A 499 10.71 -30.51 4.74
C ASN A 499 10.88 -32.03 4.95
N LYS A 500 12.10 -32.56 4.79
CA LYS A 500 12.41 -33.98 5.05
C LYS A 500 12.10 -34.37 6.49
N VAL A 501 12.52 -33.57 7.47
CA VAL A 501 12.20 -33.81 8.89
C VAL A 501 10.69 -33.78 9.14
N ARG A 502 9.97 -32.85 8.50
CA ARG A 502 8.50 -32.77 8.62
C ARG A 502 7.81 -34.00 8.02
N LEU A 503 8.28 -34.48 6.86
CA LEU A 503 7.76 -35.68 6.20
C LEU A 503 7.98 -36.92 7.07
N LEU A 504 9.20 -37.12 7.58
CA LEU A 504 9.52 -38.22 8.48
C LEU A 504 8.64 -38.21 9.74
N LYS A 505 8.42 -37.04 10.36
CA LYS A 505 7.50 -36.92 11.51
C LYS A 505 6.06 -37.24 11.13
N LYS A 506 5.62 -36.87 9.93
CA LYS A 506 4.27 -37.13 9.44
C LYS A 506 4.06 -38.62 9.13
N GLU A 507 5.05 -39.27 8.52
CA GLU A 507 5.08 -40.72 8.30
C GLU A 507 5.02 -41.46 9.63
N LEU A 508 5.91 -41.13 10.57
CA LEU A 508 5.87 -41.71 11.92
C LEU A 508 4.50 -41.53 12.59
N SER A 509 3.90 -40.34 12.52
CA SER A 509 2.56 -40.11 13.08
C SER A 509 1.47 -40.92 12.40
N LYS A 510 1.63 -41.28 11.12
CA LYS A 510 0.69 -42.13 10.38
C LYS A 510 0.88 -43.59 10.77
N ASP A 511 2.13 -44.03 10.84
CA ASP A 511 2.49 -45.42 11.16
C ASP A 511 2.11 -45.77 12.60
N LEU A 512 2.34 -44.86 13.56
CA LEU A 512 1.94 -45.03 14.96
C LEU A 512 0.41 -45.15 15.19
N LYS A 513 -0.42 -44.78 14.21
CA LYS A 513 -1.89 -44.87 14.29
C LYS A 513 -2.45 -46.21 13.79
N GLN A 514 -1.61 -47.13 13.32
CA GLN A 514 -2.04 -48.48 12.94
C GLN A 514 -2.51 -49.27 14.17
N LYS A 515 -3.60 -50.05 14.03
CA LYS A 515 -4.32 -50.69 15.14
C LYS A 515 -3.55 -51.83 15.83
N ASP A 516 -2.52 -52.40 15.19
CA ASP A 516 -1.89 -53.66 15.62
C ASP A 516 -0.47 -53.50 16.21
N LEU A 517 -0.14 -52.32 16.74
CA LEU A 517 1.22 -52.01 17.20
C LEU A 517 1.38 -52.13 18.73
N ASN A 518 2.30 -53.00 19.15
CA ASN A 518 2.72 -53.12 20.55
C ASN A 518 3.68 -51.96 20.96
N ASN A 519 4.03 -51.88 22.25
CA ASN A 519 4.87 -50.79 22.77
C ASN A 519 6.33 -50.87 22.31
N GLU A 520 6.86 -52.06 22.03
CA GLU A 520 8.22 -52.25 21.51
C GLU A 520 8.32 -51.77 20.06
N ASP A 521 7.35 -52.12 19.21
CA ASP A 521 7.28 -51.70 17.81
C ASP A 521 7.18 -50.18 17.70
N LYS A 522 6.34 -49.56 18.53
CA LYS A 522 6.22 -48.09 18.60
C LYS A 522 7.53 -47.43 19.02
N SER A 523 8.26 -48.03 19.95
CA SER A 523 9.56 -47.53 20.43
C SER A 523 10.65 -47.68 19.37
N LYS A 524 10.68 -48.82 18.67
CA LYS A 524 11.57 -49.09 17.54
C LYS A 524 11.35 -48.10 16.39
N MET A 525 10.09 -47.86 16.00
CA MET A 525 9.76 -46.87 14.97
C MET A 525 10.17 -45.44 15.34
N ARG A 526 10.00 -45.05 16.61
CA ARG A 526 10.48 -43.75 17.12
C ARG A 526 12.00 -43.66 17.02
N TYR A 527 12.72 -44.71 17.40
CA TYR A 527 14.17 -44.78 17.30
C TYR A 527 14.67 -44.69 15.86
N ASP A 528 14.11 -45.49 14.94
CA ASP A 528 14.49 -45.49 13.53
C ASP A 528 14.23 -44.12 12.88
N THR A 529 13.10 -43.49 13.21
CA THR A 529 12.79 -42.13 12.74
C THR A 529 13.79 -41.10 13.27
N LEU A 530 14.21 -41.22 14.55
CA LEU A 530 15.25 -40.35 15.11
C LEU A 530 16.58 -40.51 14.39
N GLN A 531 16.98 -41.74 14.01
CA GLN A 531 18.19 -41.97 13.22
C GLN A 531 18.10 -41.37 11.82
N LYS A 532 16.96 -41.52 11.14
CA LYS A 532 16.70 -40.84 9.85
C LYS A 532 16.73 -39.32 9.97
N ILE A 533 16.20 -38.75 11.06
CA ILE A 533 16.30 -37.31 11.31
C ILE A 533 17.76 -36.89 11.55
N LYS A 534 18.55 -37.71 12.24
CA LYS A 534 19.98 -37.44 12.49
C LYS A 534 20.77 -37.46 11.19
N SER A 535 20.56 -38.43 10.30
CA SER A 535 21.23 -38.49 8.99
C SER A 535 20.88 -37.27 8.12
N VAL A 536 19.62 -36.84 8.09
CA VAL A 536 19.19 -35.62 7.39
C VAL A 536 19.87 -34.35 7.95
N LYS A 537 20.13 -34.29 9.26
CA LYS A 537 20.89 -33.18 9.86
C LYS A 537 22.38 -33.21 9.46
N ILE A 538 22.98 -34.39 9.35
CA ILE A 538 24.38 -34.58 8.93
C ILE A 538 24.55 -34.16 7.46
N ASP A 539 23.72 -34.66 6.56
CA ASP A 539 23.70 -34.29 5.12
C ASP A 539 23.62 -32.77 4.93
N TYR A 540 22.78 -32.08 5.71
CA TYR A 540 22.69 -30.62 5.70
C TYR A 540 24.02 -29.93 6.12
N ILE A 541 24.72 -30.46 7.11
CA ILE A 541 26.01 -29.90 7.57
C ILE A 541 27.10 -30.14 6.52
N GLU A 542 27.14 -31.33 5.92
CA GLU A 542 28.11 -31.70 4.89
C GLU A 542 27.97 -30.84 3.64
N LYS A 543 26.75 -30.71 3.09
CA LYS A 543 26.46 -29.80 1.96
C LYS A 543 26.86 -28.36 2.24
N LYS A 544 26.69 -27.90 3.48
CA LYS A 544 27.11 -26.55 3.88
C LYS A 544 28.64 -26.41 3.87
N LYS A 545 29.38 -27.42 4.38
CA LYS A 545 30.85 -27.42 4.39
C LYS A 545 31.41 -27.49 2.97
N GLU A 546 30.88 -28.38 2.15
CA GLU A 546 31.32 -28.59 0.77
C GLU A 546 31.21 -27.29 -0.06
N TYR A 547 30.06 -26.61 0.02
CA TYR A 547 29.86 -25.33 -0.66
C TYR A 547 30.83 -24.24 -0.19
N MET A 548 31.10 -24.16 1.12
CA MET A 548 32.05 -23.18 1.66
C MET A 548 33.49 -23.48 1.21
N ASN A 549 33.87 -24.76 1.07
CA ASN A 549 35.18 -25.15 0.55
C ASN A 549 35.32 -24.81 -0.93
N GLN A 550 34.32 -25.15 -1.75
CA GLN A 550 34.31 -24.79 -3.18
C GLN A 550 34.41 -23.28 -3.39
N LYS A 551 33.68 -22.51 -2.58
CA LYS A 551 33.72 -21.04 -2.63
C LYS A 551 35.11 -20.47 -2.27
N LYS A 552 35.77 -21.02 -1.26
CA LYS A 552 37.13 -20.61 -0.89
C LYS A 552 38.13 -20.86 -2.02
N VAL A 553 38.01 -21.99 -2.71
CA VAL A 553 38.88 -22.36 -3.84
C VAL A 553 38.63 -21.48 -5.06
N SER A 554 37.40 -20.99 -5.27
CA SER A 554 37.10 -20.06 -6.37
C SER A 554 37.47 -18.60 -6.09
N GLU A 555 37.65 -18.22 -4.81
CA GLU A 555 38.03 -16.87 -4.37
C GLU A 555 39.55 -16.70 -4.20
N SER A 556 40.31 -17.80 -4.14
CA SER A 556 41.79 -17.86 -4.17
C SER A 556 42.32 -17.96 -5.58
#